data_AF-A0A9D6KZW4-F1
#
_entry.id   AF-A0A9D6KZW4-F1
#
_cell.length_a   1.000
_cell.length_b   1.000
_cell.length_c   1.000
_cell.angle_alpha   90.00
_cell.angle_beta   90.00
_cell.angle_gamma   90.00
#
_symmetry.space_group_name_H-M   'P 1'
#
loop_
_entity.id
_entity.type
_entity.pdbx_description
1 polymer ?
#
loop_
_entity_poly.entity_id
_entity_poly.type
_entity_poly.pdbx_seq_one_letter_code
_entity_poly.pdbx_strand_id
1 'polypeptide(L)'
;MYSPQIEDWKDHLVLQGHAAIQLVPANSKAALYGAMSFEAKTKTNPNNRSVYIYDQQVTNILFSAKDTPAQMNELVKQLLPKEPQTIGLDAVLAHLASDKLTGREIKVSTEPPKIFYSTKPAILLITQGEPVLADIKDAGFKYVLNTNWDVLVDPSTSNFYLLNKDYWLTAKSLEGPWSAAKSLPAVFSKLPADEQWKRVKENIPPKTAPPAALPNFFYNPKPAELIVFNGAPQFTVIPGTRLRYVSNTESDVFFHDGDRFFYFLTAGRWFRSTAPQDGQWELASDKLPSDFAQIPTESPKGRVLANVRG
;
A
#
# COMPACT_ATOMS: atom_id res chain seq x y z
N MET A 1 -8.26 -28.56 -3.45
CA MET A 1 -7.67 -27.51 -4.30
C MET A 1 -8.65 -26.35 -4.31
N TYR A 2 -8.22 -25.14 -3.99
CA TYR A 2 -9.07 -23.96 -4.10
C TYR A 2 -9.17 -23.51 -5.57
N SER A 3 -10.14 -22.66 -5.90
CA SER A 3 -10.32 -22.16 -7.26
C SER A 3 -9.03 -21.50 -7.78
N PRO A 4 -8.54 -21.90 -8.96
CA PRO A 4 -7.31 -21.35 -9.52
C PRO A 4 -7.51 -19.91 -9.98
N GLN A 5 -6.46 -19.09 -9.86
CA GLN A 5 -6.37 -17.78 -10.47
C GLN A 5 -5.60 -17.90 -11.79
N ILE A 6 -6.17 -17.35 -12.86
CA ILE A 6 -5.58 -17.42 -14.20
C ILE A 6 -4.76 -16.15 -14.43
N GLU A 7 -3.48 -16.32 -14.70
CA GLU A 7 -2.53 -15.22 -14.88
C GLU A 7 -2.39 -14.85 -16.37
N ASP A 8 -2.14 -15.85 -17.22
CA ASP A 8 -2.00 -15.66 -18.66
C ASP A 8 -2.75 -16.73 -19.46
N TRP A 9 -3.17 -16.36 -20.67
CA TRP A 9 -3.81 -17.27 -21.60
C TRP A 9 -3.33 -17.04 -23.04
N LYS A 10 -2.13 -17.50 -23.31
CA LYS A 10 -1.43 -17.28 -24.57
C LYS A 10 -2.13 -17.99 -25.72
N ASP A 11 -2.47 -17.20 -26.75
CA ASP A 11 -3.14 -17.63 -27.98
C ASP A 11 -4.45 -18.42 -27.77
N HIS A 12 -5.02 -18.35 -26.56
CA HIS A 12 -6.13 -19.19 -26.08
C HIS A 12 -5.84 -20.71 -26.12
N LEU A 13 -4.56 -21.10 -26.15
CA LEU A 13 -4.10 -22.48 -26.27
C LEU A 13 -3.34 -22.97 -25.03
N VAL A 14 -2.66 -22.06 -24.32
CA VAL A 14 -1.87 -22.37 -23.13
C VAL A 14 -2.27 -21.42 -22.01
N LEU A 15 -2.74 -21.98 -20.92
CA LEU A 15 -3.19 -21.27 -19.74
C LEU A 15 -2.16 -21.41 -18.62
N GLN A 16 -1.82 -20.31 -17.98
CA GLN A 16 -0.93 -20.26 -16.83
C GLN A 16 -1.68 -19.70 -15.63
N GLY A 17 -1.38 -20.20 -14.43
CA GLY A 17 -1.96 -19.68 -13.22
C GLY A 17 -1.47 -20.36 -11.96
N HIS A 18 -2.05 -19.95 -10.83
CA HIS A 18 -1.74 -20.48 -9.50
C HIS A 18 -2.99 -20.93 -8.75
N ALA A 19 -2.78 -21.89 -7.86
CA ALA A 19 -3.82 -22.39 -6.97
C ALA A 19 -3.27 -22.60 -5.56
N ALA A 20 -4.08 -22.24 -4.56
CA ALA A 20 -3.80 -22.65 -3.19
C ALA A 20 -4.05 -24.16 -3.04
N ILE A 21 -3.07 -24.85 -2.45
CA ILE A 21 -3.11 -26.27 -2.17
C ILE A 21 -3.06 -26.52 -0.67
N GLN A 22 -3.76 -27.57 -0.26
CA GLN A 22 -3.73 -28.09 1.09
C GLN A 22 -3.38 -29.57 1.00
N LEU A 23 -2.34 -29.97 1.72
CA LEU A 23 -1.94 -31.37 1.82
C LEU A 23 -2.17 -31.86 3.26
N VAL A 24 -2.84 -33.01 3.38
CA VAL A 24 -3.07 -33.68 4.66
C VAL A 24 -2.39 -35.05 4.61
N PRO A 25 -1.21 -35.22 5.25
CA PRO A 25 -0.55 -36.52 5.32
C PRO A 25 -1.42 -37.53 6.08
N ALA A 26 -1.52 -38.78 5.60
CA ALA A 26 -2.40 -39.80 6.18
C ALA A 26 -2.19 -40.07 7.68
N ASN A 27 -0.99 -39.79 8.20
CA ASN A 27 -0.61 -40.01 9.60
C ASN A 27 -0.49 -38.71 10.42
N SER A 28 -1.01 -37.58 9.92
CA SER A 28 -0.92 -36.27 10.60
C SER A 28 -2.24 -35.51 10.54
N LYS A 29 -2.60 -34.86 11.65
CA LYS A 29 -3.74 -33.91 11.70
C LYS A 29 -3.36 -32.49 11.24
N ALA A 30 -2.07 -32.21 11.05
CA ALA A 30 -1.60 -30.90 10.62
C ALA A 30 -1.64 -30.79 9.09
N ALA A 31 -2.49 -29.90 8.59
CA ALA A 31 -2.56 -29.57 7.17
C ALA A 31 -1.40 -28.65 6.77
N LEU A 32 -0.73 -28.98 5.68
CA LEU A 32 0.29 -28.13 5.07
C LEU A 32 -0.37 -27.28 3.99
N TYR A 33 -0.25 -25.96 4.12
CA TYR A 33 -0.76 -25.00 3.16
C TYR A 33 0.37 -24.50 2.26
N GLY A 34 0.09 -24.45 0.96
CA GLY A 34 1.01 -23.96 -0.05
C GLY A 34 0.29 -23.34 -1.24
N ALA A 35 1.07 -22.81 -2.17
CA ALA A 35 0.63 -22.35 -3.48
C ALA A 35 1.38 -23.15 -4.55
N MET A 36 0.67 -23.56 -5.59
CA MET A 36 1.27 -24.17 -6.78
C MET A 36 1.05 -23.25 -7.98
N SER A 37 2.06 -23.13 -8.83
CA SER A 37 1.96 -22.56 -10.17
C SER A 37 1.88 -23.70 -11.19
N PHE A 38 1.04 -23.55 -12.21
CA PHE A 38 0.85 -24.55 -13.24
C PHE A 38 0.69 -23.93 -14.62
N GLU A 39 1.01 -24.74 -15.63
CA GLU A 39 0.70 -24.50 -17.03
C GLU A 39 -0.22 -25.62 -17.53
N ALA A 40 -1.17 -25.31 -18.39
CA ALA A 40 -2.07 -26.30 -18.97
C ALA A 40 -2.47 -25.96 -20.39
N LYS A 41 -2.75 -26.98 -21.20
CA LYS A 41 -3.29 -26.79 -22.55
C LYS A 41 -4.79 -26.57 -22.50
N THR A 42 -5.29 -25.75 -23.43
CA THR A 42 -6.70 -25.40 -23.49
C THR A 42 -7.32 -25.66 -24.85
N LYS A 43 -8.61 -26.00 -24.84
CA LYS A 43 -9.47 -25.99 -26.02
C LYS A 43 -10.76 -25.24 -25.72
N THR A 44 -11.01 -24.17 -26.45
CA THR A 44 -12.21 -23.34 -26.27
C THR A 44 -13.37 -23.89 -27.08
N ASN A 45 -14.54 -24.01 -26.45
CA ASN A 45 -15.79 -24.27 -27.12
C ASN A 45 -16.67 -23.01 -27.07
N PRO A 46 -16.75 -22.24 -28.17
CA PRO A 46 -17.51 -21.00 -28.20
C PRO A 46 -19.02 -21.21 -28.14
N ASN A 47 -19.54 -22.37 -28.55
CA ASN A 47 -20.97 -22.64 -28.61
C ASN A 47 -21.61 -22.76 -27.21
N ASN A 48 -20.88 -23.31 -26.24
CA ASN A 48 -21.32 -23.46 -24.86
C ASN A 48 -20.53 -22.56 -23.88
N ARG A 49 -19.72 -21.63 -24.41
CA ARG A 49 -18.87 -20.70 -23.65
C ARG A 49 -18.01 -21.41 -22.60
N SER A 50 -17.37 -22.52 -22.97
CA SER A 50 -16.51 -23.29 -22.05
C SER A 50 -15.08 -23.41 -22.54
N VAL A 51 -14.16 -23.62 -21.60
CA VAL A 51 -12.75 -23.89 -21.86
C VAL A 51 -12.41 -25.23 -21.22
N TYR A 52 -11.96 -26.18 -22.05
CA TYR A 52 -11.42 -27.45 -21.60
C TYR A 52 -9.94 -27.29 -21.27
N ILE A 53 -9.53 -27.65 -20.07
CA ILE A 53 -8.16 -27.60 -19.57
C ILE A 53 -7.64 -29.04 -19.45
N TYR A 54 -6.51 -29.34 -20.09
CA TYR A 54 -5.89 -30.66 -20.08
C TYR A 54 -4.36 -30.55 -20.10
N ASP A 55 -3.66 -31.67 -19.89
CA ASP A 55 -2.19 -31.72 -19.89
C ASP A 55 -1.58 -30.69 -18.92
N GLN A 56 -2.04 -30.73 -17.67
CA GLN A 56 -1.61 -29.82 -16.61
C GLN A 56 -0.21 -30.20 -16.11
N GLN A 57 0.68 -29.21 -16.06
CA GLN A 57 2.05 -29.35 -15.60
C GLN A 57 2.31 -28.34 -14.49
N VAL A 58 2.73 -28.83 -13.32
CA VAL A 58 3.13 -27.96 -12.22
C VAL A 58 4.55 -27.45 -12.47
N THR A 59 4.68 -26.14 -12.54
CA THR A 59 5.94 -25.44 -12.80
C THR A 59 6.66 -25.06 -11.51
N ASN A 60 5.92 -24.76 -10.44
CA ASN A 60 6.47 -24.41 -9.14
C ASN A 60 5.53 -24.78 -7.98
N ILE A 61 6.07 -25.08 -6.80
CA ILE A 61 5.30 -25.31 -5.56
C ILE A 61 6.03 -24.63 -4.40
N LEU A 62 5.29 -23.83 -3.62
CA LEU A 62 5.77 -23.16 -2.41
C LEU A 62 4.89 -23.55 -1.23
N PHE A 63 5.49 -24.09 -0.17
CA PHE A 63 4.80 -24.40 1.08
C PHE A 63 5.14 -23.38 2.17
N SER A 64 4.22 -23.19 3.11
CA SER A 64 4.38 -22.23 4.21
C SER A 64 5.40 -22.70 5.28
N ALA A 65 5.90 -23.94 5.20
CA ALA A 65 6.85 -24.52 6.14
C ALA A 65 8.30 -24.45 5.60
N LYS A 66 9.26 -24.06 6.46
CA LYS A 66 10.68 -23.85 6.09
C LYS A 66 11.39 -25.12 5.59
N ASP A 67 11.00 -26.30 6.07
CA ASP A 67 11.61 -27.59 5.72
C ASP A 67 10.60 -28.50 5.01
N THR A 68 10.35 -28.26 3.71
CA THR A 68 9.47 -29.15 2.94
C THR A 68 10.28 -30.23 2.23
N PRO A 69 10.05 -31.53 2.48
CA PRO A 69 10.78 -32.59 1.78
C PRO A 69 10.49 -32.57 0.27
N ALA A 70 11.52 -32.74 -0.57
CA ALA A 70 11.37 -32.78 -2.04
C ALA A 70 10.35 -33.85 -2.53
N GLN A 71 10.18 -34.92 -1.76
CA GLN A 71 9.19 -35.97 -1.98
C GLN A 71 7.74 -35.43 -2.00
N MET A 72 7.49 -34.29 -1.35
CA MET A 72 6.17 -33.68 -1.28
C MET A 72 5.77 -33.02 -2.60
N ASN A 73 6.73 -32.46 -3.33
CA ASN A 73 6.48 -31.88 -4.64
C ASN A 73 6.06 -32.95 -5.65
N GLU A 74 6.68 -34.13 -5.58
CA GLU A 74 6.30 -35.27 -6.41
C GLU A 74 4.91 -35.82 -6.05
N LEU A 75 4.55 -35.83 -4.77
CA LEU A 75 3.20 -36.22 -4.34
C LEU A 75 2.13 -35.26 -4.88
N VAL A 76 2.35 -33.95 -4.81
CA VAL A 76 1.42 -32.96 -5.38
C VAL A 76 1.25 -33.16 -6.88
N LYS A 77 2.34 -33.38 -7.62
CA LYS A 77 2.29 -33.67 -9.07
C LYS A 77 1.49 -34.94 -9.39
N GLN A 78 1.62 -35.99 -8.58
CA GLN A 78 0.86 -37.24 -8.75
C GLN A 78 -0.63 -37.10 -8.46
N LEU A 79 -1.00 -36.18 -7.56
CA LEU A 79 -2.38 -35.94 -7.15
C LEU A 79 -3.12 -34.96 -8.08
N LEU A 80 -2.47 -34.40 -9.09
CA LEU A 80 -3.14 -33.55 -10.07
C LEU A 80 -4.19 -34.35 -10.86
N PRO A 81 -5.34 -33.73 -11.18
CA PRO A 81 -6.34 -34.37 -12.01
C PRO A 81 -5.77 -34.63 -13.41
N LYS A 82 -5.72 -35.89 -13.80
CA LYS A 82 -5.33 -36.31 -15.17
C LYS A 82 -6.46 -36.10 -16.17
N GLU A 83 -7.70 -36.03 -15.68
CA GLU A 83 -8.89 -35.82 -16.49
C GLU A 83 -9.06 -34.35 -16.86
N PRO A 84 -9.46 -34.04 -18.11
CA PRO A 84 -9.74 -32.68 -18.54
C PRO A 84 -10.77 -31.99 -17.64
N GLN A 85 -10.43 -30.79 -17.17
CA GLN A 85 -11.33 -29.95 -16.40
C GLN A 85 -12.06 -28.98 -17.32
N THR A 86 -13.29 -28.61 -16.98
CA THR A 86 -14.07 -27.62 -17.75
C THR A 86 -14.33 -26.40 -16.89
N ILE A 87 -13.99 -25.22 -17.41
CA ILE A 87 -14.30 -23.93 -16.78
C ILE A 87 -15.08 -23.03 -17.73
N GLY A 88 -15.85 -22.09 -17.19
CA GLY A 88 -16.58 -21.11 -18.00
C GLY A 88 -15.64 -20.11 -18.65
N LEU A 89 -15.83 -19.84 -19.93
CA LEU A 89 -15.04 -18.85 -20.69
C LEU A 89 -15.09 -17.46 -20.04
N ASP A 90 -16.25 -17.07 -19.52
CA ASP A 90 -16.42 -15.79 -18.82
C ASP A 90 -15.59 -15.67 -17.54
N ALA A 91 -15.42 -16.78 -16.81
CA ALA A 91 -14.57 -16.81 -15.62
C ALA A 91 -13.09 -16.68 -15.97
N VAL A 92 -12.65 -17.24 -17.11
CA VAL A 92 -11.28 -17.07 -17.62
C VAL A 92 -11.04 -15.61 -18.02
N LEU A 93 -11.96 -15.05 -18.80
CA LEU A 93 -11.85 -13.65 -19.26
C LEU A 93 -11.90 -12.65 -18.09
N ALA A 94 -12.71 -12.90 -17.07
CA ALA A 94 -12.76 -12.06 -15.87
C ALA A 94 -11.45 -12.08 -15.08
N HIS A 95 -10.79 -13.24 -14.97
CA HIS A 95 -9.45 -13.33 -14.38
C HIS A 95 -8.42 -12.57 -15.21
N LEU A 96 -8.37 -12.78 -16.54
CA LEU A 96 -7.40 -12.09 -17.42
C LEU A 96 -7.62 -10.56 -17.48
N ALA A 97 -8.87 -10.09 -17.37
CA ALA A 97 -9.18 -8.67 -17.29
C ALA A 97 -8.73 -8.07 -15.94
N SER A 98 -8.84 -8.86 -14.87
CA SER A 98 -8.26 -8.51 -13.56
C SER A 98 -6.73 -8.56 -13.62
N ASP A 99 -6.16 -9.48 -14.39
CA ASP A 99 -4.72 -9.69 -14.46
C ASP A 99 -3.99 -8.69 -15.36
N LYS A 100 -4.66 -8.13 -16.37
CA LYS A 100 -4.17 -6.93 -17.07
C LYS A 100 -4.06 -5.69 -16.17
N LEU A 101 -4.69 -5.70 -14.99
CA LEU A 101 -4.51 -4.69 -13.96
C LEU A 101 -3.38 -5.03 -12.96
N THR A 102 -2.89 -6.28 -12.94
CA THR A 102 -1.86 -6.79 -12.00
C THR A 102 -0.59 -7.32 -12.67
N GLY A 103 -0.54 -7.44 -14.00
CA GLY A 103 0.56 -7.98 -14.81
C GLY A 103 1.80 -7.08 -14.96
N ARG A 104 1.99 -6.12 -14.05
CA ARG A 104 3.35 -5.67 -13.75
C ARG A 104 3.87 -6.70 -12.76
N GLU A 105 4.94 -7.43 -13.10
CA GLU A 105 5.90 -7.79 -12.06
C GLU A 105 6.19 -6.48 -11.30
N ILE A 106 5.52 -6.29 -10.16
CA ILE A 106 5.95 -5.29 -9.21
C ILE A 106 7.25 -5.92 -8.75
N LYS A 107 8.38 -5.55 -9.36
CA LYS A 107 9.63 -5.47 -8.63
C LYS A 107 9.25 -4.72 -7.37
N VAL A 108 9.02 -5.46 -6.28
CA VAL A 108 8.68 -4.86 -5.00
C VAL A 108 9.87 -4.00 -4.71
N SER A 109 9.69 -2.69 -4.90
CA SER A 109 10.81 -1.77 -4.79
C SER A 109 11.34 -1.90 -3.37
N THR A 110 12.58 -2.35 -3.26
CA THR A 110 13.33 -2.37 -2.01
C THR A 110 13.93 -0.99 -1.72
N GLU A 111 13.83 -0.05 -2.68
CA GLU A 111 14.21 1.33 -2.46
C GLU A 111 13.27 1.93 -1.40
N PRO A 112 13.84 2.63 -0.40
CA PRO A 112 13.04 3.33 0.58
C PRO A 112 12.16 4.35 -0.14
N PRO A 113 10.86 4.45 0.22
CA PRO A 113 10.07 5.57 -0.25
C PRO A 113 10.73 6.86 0.23
N LYS A 114 10.47 7.97 -0.45
CA LYS A 114 10.89 9.28 0.07
C LYS A 114 10.19 9.49 1.42
N ILE A 115 10.97 9.63 2.49
CA ILE A 115 10.44 9.85 3.84
C ILE A 115 10.72 11.31 4.19
N PHE A 116 9.64 12.09 4.32
CA PHE A 116 9.68 13.48 4.76
C PHE A 116 9.72 13.58 6.28
N TYR A 117 10.27 14.68 6.77
CA TYR A 117 10.46 14.97 8.18
C TYR A 117 9.87 16.34 8.51
N SER A 118 9.12 16.45 9.61
CA SER A 118 8.63 17.73 10.11
C SER A 118 8.54 17.76 11.64
N THR A 119 8.95 18.87 12.26
CA THR A 119 8.74 19.18 13.69
C THR A 119 7.54 20.09 13.95
N LYS A 120 6.81 20.42 12.88
CA LYS A 120 5.56 21.20 12.89
C LYS A 120 4.45 20.37 12.25
N PRO A 121 3.17 20.67 12.50
CA PRO A 121 2.06 20.08 11.75
C PRO A 121 2.38 20.09 10.25
N ALA A 122 2.13 18.98 9.57
CA ALA A 122 2.48 18.82 8.17
C ALA A 122 1.46 17.96 7.42
N ILE A 123 1.30 18.25 6.13
CA ILE A 123 0.50 17.48 5.19
C ILE A 123 1.44 16.89 4.14
N LEU A 124 1.26 15.61 3.86
CA LEU A 124 1.87 14.94 2.71
C LEU A 124 0.78 14.67 1.67
N LEU A 125 0.84 15.43 0.58
CA LEU A 125 0.04 15.22 -0.62
C LEU A 125 0.82 14.35 -1.60
N ILE A 126 0.25 13.21 -1.95
CA ILE A 126 0.82 12.27 -2.90
C ILE A 126 -0.08 12.22 -4.11
N THR A 127 0.53 12.17 -5.30
CA THR A 127 -0.14 11.67 -6.51
C THR A 127 0.50 10.36 -6.97
N GLN A 128 -0.26 9.53 -7.67
CA GLN A 128 0.26 8.32 -8.30
C GLN A 128 0.73 8.64 -9.72
N GLY A 129 1.85 9.36 -9.82
CA GLY A 129 2.35 9.95 -11.07
C GLY A 129 1.82 11.37 -11.31
N GLU A 130 1.76 11.77 -12.58
CA GLU A 130 1.22 13.08 -13.00
C GLU A 130 -0.24 13.26 -12.54
N PRO A 131 -0.64 14.46 -12.07
CA PRO A 131 -2.00 14.69 -11.60
C PRO A 131 -3.05 14.45 -12.70
N VAL A 132 -4.02 13.60 -12.40
CA VAL A 132 -5.15 13.31 -13.31
C VAL A 132 -6.36 14.11 -12.86
N LEU A 133 -6.81 15.04 -13.69
CA LEU A 133 -7.99 15.87 -13.41
C LEU A 133 -9.26 15.21 -13.96
N ALA A 134 -10.29 15.12 -13.14
CA ALA A 134 -11.61 14.64 -13.52
C ALA A 134 -12.68 15.71 -13.25
N ASP A 135 -13.68 15.79 -14.11
CA ASP A 135 -14.79 16.74 -13.96
C ASP A 135 -15.80 16.24 -12.92
N ILE A 136 -16.29 17.16 -12.09
CA ILE A 136 -17.45 16.92 -11.25
C ILE A 136 -18.68 17.35 -12.07
N LYS A 137 -19.48 16.36 -12.49
CA LYS A 137 -20.68 16.60 -13.31
C LYS A 137 -21.57 17.67 -12.67
N ASP A 138 -22.02 18.61 -13.51
CA ASP A 138 -22.95 19.69 -13.18
C ASP A 138 -22.48 20.69 -12.10
N ALA A 139 -21.26 20.54 -11.56
CA ALA A 139 -20.73 21.40 -10.52
C ALA A 139 -19.76 22.47 -11.04
N GLY A 140 -19.18 22.31 -12.23
CA GLY A 140 -18.24 23.29 -12.81
C GLY A 140 -16.85 23.31 -12.16
N PHE A 141 -16.47 22.22 -11.49
CA PHE A 141 -15.14 21.98 -10.93
C PHE A 141 -14.46 20.76 -11.50
N LYS A 142 -13.15 20.71 -11.30
CA LYS A 142 -12.38 19.48 -11.41
C LYS A 142 -11.90 19.02 -10.04
N TYR A 143 -11.52 17.76 -9.94
CA TYR A 143 -10.78 17.22 -8.79
C TYR A 143 -9.60 16.39 -9.27
N VAL A 144 -8.59 16.23 -8.42
CA VAL A 144 -7.46 15.34 -8.70
C VAL A 144 -7.87 13.92 -8.32
N LEU A 145 -7.88 12.99 -9.28
CA LEU A 145 -8.37 11.62 -9.09
C LEU A 145 -7.34 10.71 -8.41
N ASN A 146 -6.07 10.88 -8.74
CA ASN A 146 -4.99 9.96 -8.35
C ASN A 146 -4.20 10.44 -7.13
N THR A 147 -4.89 10.95 -6.11
CA THR A 147 -4.26 11.52 -4.90
C THR A 147 -4.84 10.94 -3.60
N ASN A 148 -4.07 11.03 -2.52
CA ASN A 148 -4.49 10.62 -1.17
C ASN A 148 -5.29 11.69 -0.39
N TRP A 149 -5.58 12.84 -1.01
CA TRP A 149 -6.39 13.92 -0.44
C TRP A 149 -7.49 14.35 -1.40
N ASP A 150 -8.61 14.82 -0.87
CA ASP A 150 -9.62 15.49 -1.68
C ASP A 150 -9.09 16.87 -2.13
N VAL A 151 -8.62 16.94 -3.38
CA VAL A 151 -8.12 18.19 -3.98
C VAL A 151 -9.08 18.64 -5.07
N LEU A 152 -9.70 19.80 -4.85
CA LEU A 152 -10.59 20.45 -5.78
C LEU A 152 -9.83 21.49 -6.61
N VAL A 153 -10.21 21.65 -7.86
CA VAL A 153 -9.54 22.54 -8.82
C VAL A 153 -10.59 23.44 -9.45
N ASP A 154 -10.41 24.75 -9.24
CA ASP A 154 -11.20 25.76 -9.93
C ASP A 154 -10.68 25.93 -11.36
N PRO A 155 -11.46 25.55 -12.40
CA PRO A 155 -11.00 25.63 -13.78
C PRO A 155 -10.80 27.07 -14.26
N SER A 156 -11.42 28.07 -13.61
CA SER A 156 -11.29 29.48 -14.02
C SER A 156 -9.97 30.12 -13.57
N THR A 157 -9.45 29.71 -12.42
CA THR A 157 -8.21 30.26 -11.84
C THR A 157 -7.05 29.27 -11.83
N SER A 158 -7.33 28.01 -12.17
CA SER A 158 -6.45 26.85 -12.02
C SER A 158 -5.88 26.68 -10.60
N ASN A 159 -6.57 27.23 -9.59
CA ASN A 159 -6.19 27.07 -8.19
C ASN A 159 -6.63 25.71 -7.66
N PHE A 160 -5.75 25.10 -6.88
CA PHE A 160 -6.03 23.92 -6.09
C PHE A 160 -6.56 24.35 -4.73
N TYR A 161 -7.49 23.56 -4.19
CA TYR A 161 -8.11 23.75 -2.88
C TYR A 161 -8.16 22.41 -2.15
N LEU A 162 -7.76 22.44 -0.88
CA LEU A 162 -7.75 21.27 0.00
C LEU A 162 -8.37 21.67 1.33
N LEU A 163 -9.33 20.88 1.82
CA LEU A 163 -9.95 21.08 3.13
C LEU A 163 -9.15 20.34 4.20
N ASN A 164 -8.42 21.07 5.03
CA ASN A 164 -7.71 20.51 6.18
C ASN A 164 -8.52 20.74 7.45
N LYS A 165 -8.98 19.67 8.09
CA LYS A 165 -9.94 19.72 9.21
C LYS A 165 -11.18 20.54 8.81
N ASP A 166 -11.22 21.81 9.18
CA ASP A 166 -12.30 22.76 9.02
C ASP A 166 -11.91 24.07 8.31
N TYR A 167 -10.67 24.19 7.82
CA TYR A 167 -10.20 25.35 7.07
C TYR A 167 -9.61 24.97 5.70
N TRP A 168 -9.73 25.89 4.76
CA TRP A 168 -9.29 25.68 3.38
C TRP A 168 -7.85 26.13 3.16
N LEU A 169 -7.10 25.32 2.45
CA LEU A 169 -5.80 25.64 1.89
C LEU A 169 -5.94 25.82 0.38
N THR A 170 -5.13 26.72 -0.20
CA THR A 170 -5.08 26.95 -1.64
C THR A 170 -3.66 27.18 -2.14
N ALA A 171 -3.41 26.74 -3.38
CA ALA A 171 -2.15 26.91 -4.10
C ALA A 171 -2.38 27.01 -5.61
N LYS A 172 -1.38 27.54 -6.33
CA LYS A 172 -1.35 27.58 -7.81
C LYS A 172 -0.87 26.28 -8.44
N SER A 173 -0.18 25.43 -7.67
CA SER A 173 0.26 24.09 -8.08
C SER A 173 0.25 23.15 -6.87
N LEU A 174 0.32 21.84 -7.10
CA LEU A 174 0.34 20.86 -6.01
C LEU A 174 1.60 20.95 -5.15
N GLU A 175 2.72 21.35 -5.74
CA GLU A 175 4.00 21.65 -5.08
C GLU A 175 3.88 22.81 -4.09
N GLY A 176 2.91 23.70 -4.30
CA GLY A 176 2.73 24.91 -3.52
C GLY A 176 3.37 26.15 -4.16
N PRO A 177 3.60 27.22 -3.39
CA PRO A 177 3.33 27.32 -1.95
C PRO A 177 1.83 27.24 -1.63
N TRP A 178 1.50 26.55 -0.54
CA TRP A 178 0.14 26.47 0.00
C TRP A 178 -0.10 27.53 1.07
N SER A 179 -1.30 28.11 1.08
CA SER A 179 -1.70 29.15 2.04
C SER A 179 -3.17 28.99 2.43
N ALA A 180 -3.61 29.65 3.50
CA ALA A 180 -5.03 29.67 3.86
C ALA A 180 -5.86 30.37 2.76
N ALA A 181 -6.92 29.71 2.30
CA ALA A 181 -7.85 30.32 1.36
C ALA A 181 -8.68 31.39 2.08
N LYS A 182 -8.59 32.64 1.61
CA LYS A 182 -9.38 33.76 2.13
C LYS A 182 -10.82 33.76 1.61
N SER A 183 -11.02 33.16 0.45
CA SER A 183 -12.31 33.06 -0.24
C SER A 183 -12.34 31.79 -1.07
N LEU A 184 -13.52 31.24 -1.30
CA LEU A 184 -13.73 30.14 -2.24
C LEU A 184 -14.38 30.65 -3.52
N PRO A 185 -14.03 30.07 -4.67
CA PRO A 185 -14.74 30.30 -5.93
C PRO A 185 -16.24 30.08 -5.77
N ALA A 186 -17.06 30.96 -6.37
CA ALA A 186 -18.53 30.89 -6.26
C ALA A 186 -19.10 29.53 -6.69
N VAL A 187 -18.38 28.84 -7.58
CA VAL A 187 -18.76 27.52 -8.05
C VAL A 187 -18.85 26.48 -6.90
N PHE A 188 -18.18 26.69 -5.73
CA PHE A 188 -18.21 25.79 -4.55
C PHE A 188 -19.63 25.61 -3.99
N SER A 189 -20.50 26.60 -4.18
CA SER A 189 -21.91 26.50 -3.77
C SER A 189 -22.74 25.53 -4.62
N LYS A 190 -22.23 25.12 -5.79
CA LYS A 190 -22.92 24.22 -6.74
C LYS A 190 -22.61 22.74 -6.49
N LEU A 191 -21.78 22.41 -5.51
CA LEU A 191 -21.48 21.02 -5.18
C LEU A 191 -22.78 20.27 -4.83
N PRO A 192 -22.91 18.97 -5.18
CA PRO A 192 -24.09 18.17 -4.85
C PRO A 192 -24.41 18.15 -3.36
N ALA A 193 -25.68 17.99 -2.99
CA ALA A 193 -26.14 17.95 -1.59
C ALA A 193 -26.22 16.52 -1.02
N ASP A 194 -25.45 15.60 -1.57
CA ASP A 194 -25.37 14.24 -1.06
C ASP A 194 -24.39 14.12 0.12
N GLU A 195 -24.38 12.94 0.73
CA GLU A 195 -23.56 12.64 1.91
C GLU A 195 -22.05 12.78 1.64
N GLN A 196 -21.60 12.56 0.41
CA GLN A 196 -20.18 12.65 0.04
C GLN A 196 -19.67 14.10 0.17
N TRP A 197 -20.52 15.08 -0.13
CA TRP A 197 -20.15 16.50 -0.09
C TRP A 197 -20.50 17.22 1.21
N LYS A 198 -21.13 16.53 2.17
CA LYS A 198 -21.59 17.11 3.43
C LYS A 198 -20.48 17.88 4.16
N ARG A 199 -19.32 17.26 4.35
CA ARG A 199 -18.16 17.87 5.03
C ARG A 199 -17.65 19.11 4.30
N VAL A 200 -17.61 19.08 2.97
CA VAL A 200 -17.16 20.21 2.15
C VAL A 200 -18.14 21.38 2.33
N LYS A 201 -19.44 21.13 2.29
CA LYS A 201 -20.49 22.14 2.47
C LYS A 201 -20.52 22.76 3.85
N GLU A 202 -20.30 21.99 4.91
CA GLU A 202 -20.22 22.49 6.28
C GLU A 202 -19.05 23.47 6.52
N ASN A 203 -18.08 23.51 5.59
CA ASN A 203 -16.92 24.39 5.65
C ASN A 203 -16.92 25.43 4.51
N ILE A 204 -18.10 25.76 3.97
CA ILE A 204 -18.34 26.91 3.11
C ILE A 204 -19.23 27.90 3.88
N PRO A 205 -18.82 29.17 4.11
CA PRO A 205 -17.59 29.81 3.66
C PRO A 205 -16.33 29.34 4.43
N PRO A 206 -15.11 29.67 3.96
CA PRO A 206 -13.88 29.35 4.68
C PRO A 206 -13.87 29.88 6.11
N LYS A 207 -13.53 29.01 7.04
CA LYS A 207 -13.17 29.41 8.40
C LYS A 207 -11.77 29.99 8.41
N THR A 208 -11.51 30.93 9.33
CA THR A 208 -10.18 31.49 9.54
C THR A 208 -9.22 30.38 9.96
N ALA A 209 -8.14 30.18 9.20
CA ALA A 209 -7.10 29.24 9.59
C ALA A 209 -6.41 29.71 10.89
N PRO A 210 -6.04 28.79 11.80
CA PRO A 210 -5.34 29.17 13.02
C PRO A 210 -3.99 29.84 12.69
N PRO A 211 -3.69 31.05 13.22
CA PRO A 211 -2.44 31.77 12.92
C PRO A 211 -1.16 30.98 13.22
N ALA A 212 -1.23 30.05 14.19
CA ALA A 212 -0.09 29.25 14.65
C ALA A 212 0.05 27.87 13.99
N ALA A 213 -0.77 27.52 12.97
CA ALA A 213 -0.81 26.13 12.48
C ALA A 213 -1.14 25.99 10.99
N LEU A 214 -0.58 26.83 10.12
CA LEU A 214 -0.45 26.42 8.72
C LEU A 214 0.52 25.24 8.67
N PRO A 215 0.08 24.05 8.20
CA PRO A 215 0.96 22.91 8.15
C PRO A 215 2.05 23.14 7.11
N ASN A 216 3.24 22.59 7.35
CA ASN A 216 4.21 22.39 6.29
C ASN A 216 3.57 21.50 5.23
N PHE A 217 3.72 21.86 3.95
CA PHE A 217 3.14 21.10 2.87
C PHE A 217 4.25 20.39 2.09
N PHE A 218 4.11 19.09 1.93
CA PHE A 218 4.99 18.27 1.11
C PHE A 218 4.16 17.66 -0.02
N TYR A 219 4.68 17.75 -1.23
CA TYR A 219 4.13 17.09 -2.40
C TYR A 219 5.10 16.05 -2.94
N ASN A 220 4.58 14.90 -3.37
CA ASN A 220 5.37 13.90 -4.08
C ASN A 220 4.52 13.12 -5.10
N PRO A 221 4.92 13.00 -6.37
CA PRO A 221 4.19 12.25 -7.40
C PRO A 221 4.41 10.73 -7.34
N LYS A 222 4.90 10.22 -6.20
CA LYS A 222 5.18 8.80 -5.94
C LYS A 222 4.82 8.48 -4.49
N PRO A 223 4.62 7.20 -4.13
CA PRO A 223 4.50 6.79 -2.73
C PRO A 223 5.63 7.38 -1.88
N ALA A 224 5.26 8.00 -0.78
CA ALA A 224 6.13 8.67 0.17
C ALA A 224 5.53 8.54 1.56
N GLU A 225 6.37 8.79 2.55
CA GLU A 225 6.03 8.69 3.96
C GLU A 225 6.35 10.03 4.63
N LEU A 226 5.68 10.34 5.73
CA LEU A 226 5.92 11.57 6.51
C LEU A 226 5.98 11.23 7.98
N ILE A 227 7.09 11.61 8.62
CA ILE A 227 7.23 11.57 10.06
C ILE A 227 6.97 12.97 10.60
N VAL A 228 5.95 13.10 11.44
CA VAL A 228 5.60 14.35 12.12
C VAL A 228 5.92 14.22 13.60
N PHE A 229 6.78 15.10 14.09
CA PHE A 229 7.04 15.29 15.53
C PHE A 229 6.31 16.55 16.01
N ASN A 230 5.78 16.49 17.23
CA ASN A 230 5.29 17.68 17.92
C ASN A 230 6.47 18.42 18.56
N GLY A 231 7.12 19.29 17.79
CA GLY A 231 8.36 19.96 18.18
C GLY A 231 9.61 19.07 17.98
N ALA A 232 10.66 19.33 18.75
CA ALA A 232 11.88 18.52 18.70
C ALA A 232 11.61 17.07 19.20
N PRO A 233 12.25 16.03 18.63
CA PRO A 233 12.06 14.65 19.06
C PRO A 233 12.29 14.44 20.57
N GLN A 234 11.32 13.81 21.24
CA GLN A 234 11.37 13.47 22.66
C GLN A 234 11.59 11.97 22.81
N PHE A 235 12.67 11.58 23.48
CA PHE A 235 13.10 10.18 23.56
C PHE A 235 12.71 9.54 24.89
N THR A 236 12.14 8.34 24.83
CA THR A 236 11.86 7.50 25.99
C THR A 236 12.62 6.18 25.88
N VAL A 237 13.36 5.82 26.92
CA VAL A 237 14.18 4.60 26.99
C VAL A 237 13.32 3.35 27.00
N ILE A 238 13.76 2.31 26.29
CA ILE A 238 13.24 0.95 26.43
C ILE A 238 14.14 0.18 27.40
N PRO A 239 13.65 -0.18 28.60
CA PRO A 239 14.46 -0.84 29.62
C PRO A 239 15.14 -2.11 29.11
N GLY A 240 16.37 -2.34 29.55
CA GLY A 240 17.15 -3.52 29.15
C GLY A 240 17.75 -3.48 27.74
N THR A 241 17.57 -2.37 27.01
CA THR A 241 18.08 -2.20 25.64
C THR A 241 18.81 -0.87 25.47
N ARG A 242 19.48 -0.68 24.34
CA ARG A 242 20.04 0.59 23.87
C ARG A 242 19.05 1.36 22.98
N LEU A 243 17.77 1.02 23.00
CA LEU A 243 16.73 1.68 22.21
C LEU A 243 16.05 2.78 23.00
N ARG A 244 15.78 3.88 22.31
CA ARG A 244 14.88 4.94 22.75
C ARG A 244 13.83 5.18 21.68
N TYR A 245 12.54 5.06 22.01
CA TYR A 245 11.48 5.43 21.07
C TYR A 245 11.17 6.93 21.17
N VAL A 246 10.67 7.51 20.08
CA VAL A 246 10.25 8.91 20.08
C VAL A 246 8.78 9.01 20.50
N SER A 247 8.49 9.70 21.60
CA SER A 247 7.18 9.70 22.26
C SER A 247 6.22 10.79 21.75
N ASN A 248 6.75 11.86 21.15
CA ASN A 248 5.97 12.97 20.61
C ASN A 248 5.70 12.83 19.09
N THR A 249 5.49 11.61 18.62
CA THR A 249 5.08 11.27 17.25
C THR A 249 4.14 10.07 17.26
N GLU A 250 3.22 10.01 16.29
CA GLU A 250 2.36 8.84 16.07
C GLU A 250 3.11 7.71 15.34
N SER A 251 4.21 8.04 14.67
CA SER A 251 5.06 7.10 13.94
C SER A 251 5.86 6.20 14.88
N ASP A 252 6.20 5.00 14.42
CA ASP A 252 7.08 4.08 15.14
C ASP A 252 8.55 4.41 14.81
N VAL A 253 9.07 5.42 15.51
CA VAL A 253 10.45 5.90 15.39
C VAL A 253 11.25 5.58 16.64
N PHE A 254 12.44 5.03 16.43
CA PHE A 254 13.39 4.67 17.47
C PHE A 254 14.75 5.29 17.17
N PHE A 255 15.56 5.49 18.19
CA PHE A 255 16.96 5.79 18.10
C PHE A 255 17.73 4.73 18.87
N HIS A 256 18.75 4.17 18.24
CA HIS A 256 19.60 3.17 18.87
C HIS A 256 20.94 3.81 19.25
N ASP A 257 21.25 3.80 20.55
CA ASP A 257 22.43 4.50 21.07
C ASP A 257 23.76 3.82 20.67
N GLY A 258 23.73 2.53 20.32
CA GLY A 258 24.92 1.76 19.94
C GLY A 258 25.47 2.11 18.56
N ASP A 259 24.61 2.17 17.54
CA ASP A 259 25.01 2.48 16.15
C ASP A 259 24.64 3.90 15.70
N ARG A 260 23.94 4.65 16.57
CA ARG A 260 23.57 6.06 16.36
C ARG A 260 22.61 6.26 15.17
N PHE A 261 21.82 5.24 14.82
CA PHE A 261 20.78 5.36 13.81
C PHE A 261 19.40 5.63 14.41
N PHE A 262 18.62 6.44 13.70
CA PHE A 262 17.17 6.41 13.78
C PHE A 262 16.63 5.24 12.98
N TYR A 263 15.60 4.59 13.48
CA TYR A 263 14.86 3.52 12.83
C TYR A 263 13.38 3.91 12.74
N PHE A 264 12.77 3.67 11.59
CA PHE A 264 11.37 3.97 11.33
C PHE A 264 10.69 2.74 10.71
N LEU A 265 9.59 2.30 11.31
CA LEU A 265 8.75 1.24 10.78
C LEU A 265 7.56 1.85 10.03
N THR A 266 7.43 1.50 8.76
CA THR A 266 6.23 1.80 7.96
C THR A 266 5.99 0.71 6.92
N ALA A 267 4.71 0.43 6.63
CA ALA A 267 4.29 -0.62 5.69
C ALA A 267 5.02 -1.96 5.87
N GLY A 268 5.24 -2.36 7.14
CA GLY A 268 5.90 -3.63 7.51
C GLY A 268 7.41 -3.69 7.25
N ARG A 269 8.07 -2.57 6.90
CA ARG A 269 9.50 -2.51 6.61
C ARG A 269 10.19 -1.50 7.50
N TRP A 270 11.41 -1.83 7.89
CA TRP A 270 12.26 -0.94 8.67
C TRP A 270 13.19 -0.15 7.77
N PHE A 271 13.28 1.14 8.04
CA PHE A 271 14.23 2.05 7.43
C PHE A 271 15.10 2.67 8.51
N ARG A 272 16.33 3.03 8.18
CA ARG A 272 17.21 3.75 9.11
C ARG A 272 17.90 4.96 8.48
N SER A 273 18.24 5.93 9.33
CA SER A 273 18.92 7.16 8.95
C SER A 273 19.77 7.69 10.11
N THR A 274 20.94 8.28 9.82
CA THR A 274 21.71 9.05 10.83
C THR A 274 21.17 10.48 10.99
N ALA A 275 20.44 10.99 10.00
CA ALA A 275 19.90 12.35 9.96
C ALA A 275 18.52 12.36 9.26
N PRO A 276 17.44 12.01 9.98
CA PRO A 276 16.08 11.95 9.43
C PRO A 276 15.64 13.22 8.69
N GLN A 277 16.09 14.38 9.16
CA GLN A 277 15.76 15.69 8.58
C GLN A 277 16.30 15.89 7.16
N ASP A 278 17.36 15.17 6.79
CA ASP A 278 17.98 15.26 5.46
C ASP A 278 17.26 14.33 4.45
N GLY A 279 16.30 13.53 4.91
CA GLY A 279 15.50 12.63 4.08
C GLY A 279 16.27 11.43 3.53
N GLN A 280 17.51 11.20 3.97
CA GLN A 280 18.33 10.06 3.56
C GLN A 280 18.01 8.85 4.43
N TRP A 281 17.31 7.88 3.85
CA TRP A 281 16.93 6.64 4.52
C TRP A 281 17.45 5.44 3.75
N GLU A 282 17.73 4.35 4.45
CA GLU A 282 18.08 3.07 3.85
C GLU A 282 17.28 1.91 4.46
N LEU A 283 17.06 0.84 3.69
CA LEU A 283 16.39 -0.36 4.17
C LEU A 283 17.19 -1.03 5.30
N ALA A 284 16.51 -1.35 6.39
CA ALA A 284 17.09 -1.83 7.64
C ALA A 284 16.43 -3.10 8.19
N SER A 285 15.42 -3.67 7.52
CA SER A 285 14.70 -4.88 7.99
C SER A 285 15.62 -6.06 8.32
N ASP A 286 16.78 -6.15 7.65
CA ASP A 286 17.76 -7.22 7.79
C ASP A 286 18.98 -6.78 8.61
N LYS A 287 18.94 -5.55 9.14
CA LYS A 287 20.04 -4.87 9.84
C LYS A 287 19.58 -4.27 11.18
N LEU A 288 18.51 -4.81 11.75
CA LEU A 288 18.04 -4.38 13.06
C LEU A 288 19.02 -4.87 14.15
N PRO A 289 19.41 -3.99 15.09
CA PRO A 289 20.06 -4.39 16.33
C PRO A 289 19.25 -5.47 17.06
N SER A 290 19.95 -6.41 17.71
CA SER A 290 19.31 -7.46 18.53
C SER A 290 18.39 -6.89 19.63
N ASP A 291 18.68 -5.68 20.09
CA ASP A 291 17.87 -4.88 21.01
C ASP A 291 16.39 -4.78 20.58
N PHE A 292 16.07 -4.80 19.28
CA PHE A 292 14.68 -4.74 18.79
C PHE A 292 13.86 -5.99 19.16
N ALA A 293 14.49 -7.17 19.22
CA ALA A 293 13.84 -8.41 19.64
C ALA A 293 13.62 -8.46 21.17
N GLN A 294 14.24 -7.53 21.92
CA GLN A 294 14.18 -7.44 23.37
C GLN A 294 13.18 -6.38 23.86
N ILE A 295 12.46 -5.71 22.95
CA ILE A 295 11.40 -4.77 23.32
C ILE A 295 10.33 -5.54 24.13
N PRO A 296 9.98 -5.10 25.35
CA PRO A 296 8.95 -5.77 26.14
C PRO A 296 7.58 -5.73 25.44
N THR A 297 6.83 -6.83 25.49
CA THR A 297 5.54 -6.95 24.78
C THR A 297 4.47 -6.02 25.34
N GLU A 298 4.55 -5.69 26.62
CA GLU A 298 3.70 -4.73 27.34
C GLU A 298 4.09 -3.26 27.13
N SER A 299 5.24 -3.00 26.47
CA SER A 299 5.63 -1.64 26.10
C SER A 299 4.58 -1.00 25.18
N PRO A 300 4.38 0.33 25.22
CA PRO A 300 3.61 1.05 24.20
C PRO A 300 4.07 0.76 22.76
N LYS A 301 5.29 0.26 22.60
CA LYS A 301 5.90 -0.12 21.33
C LYS A 301 6.00 -1.63 21.08
N GLY A 302 5.42 -2.49 21.93
CA GLY A 302 5.47 -3.94 21.78
C GLY A 302 4.91 -4.45 20.44
N ARG A 303 3.96 -3.73 19.84
CA ARG A 303 3.38 -4.07 18.51
C ARG A 303 4.41 -4.21 17.39
N VAL A 304 5.56 -3.54 17.49
CA VAL A 304 6.57 -3.54 16.42
C VAL A 304 7.29 -4.89 16.31
N LEU A 305 7.24 -5.72 17.35
CA LEU A 305 7.83 -7.08 17.36
C LEU A 305 7.32 -7.95 16.22
N ALA A 306 6.07 -7.77 15.77
CA ALA A 306 5.51 -8.48 14.62
C ALA A 306 6.29 -8.22 13.30
N ASN A 307 7.10 -7.15 13.26
CA ASN A 307 7.93 -6.76 12.13
C ASN A 307 9.42 -6.88 12.44
N VAL A 308 9.79 -7.45 13.59
CA VAL A 308 11.18 -7.79 13.92
C VAL A 308 11.38 -9.23 13.50
N ARG A 309 12.40 -9.49 12.68
CA ARG A 309 12.73 -10.87 12.31
C ARG A 309 13.27 -11.60 13.54
N GLY A 310 12.69 -12.78 13.81
CA GLY A 310 13.23 -13.73 14.78
C GLY A 310 14.40 -14.53 14.23
#